data_AF-A0A349MIW2-F1
#
_entry.id   AF-A0A349MIW2-F1
#
_cell.length_a   1.000
_cell.length_b   1.000
_cell.length_c   1.000
_cell.angle_alpha   90.00
_cell.angle_beta   90.00
_cell.angle_gamma   90.00
#
_symmetry.space_group_name_H-M   'P 1'
#
loop_
_entity.id
_entity.type
_entity.pdbx_description
1 polymer ?
#
loop_
_entity_poly.entity_id
_entity_poly.type
_entity_poly.pdbx_seq_one_letter_code
_entity_poly.pdbx_strand_id
1 'polypeptide(L)'
;MYPSGKRGCIVLPGQFIDRLFKRRETMHGNKRWAMVALSTIMLTASWAIADDDDHKGEEHGKNKTTENAAPATMDPVYIKECGACHFPFPVGMLPDRSWRAMMADLPHHFGEDATLPEKVAAKILDYAVANAGERSKNRLDRYVASSVKADQVPLRISEVPFFVEEHKEAAKHVNAKGPVSHWSSCPLCHTKADSGSFEEHEIKIPQANK
;
A
#
# COMPACT_ATOMS: atom_id res chain seq x y z
N MET A 1 12.63 20.67 2.40
CA MET A 1 12.91 20.99 3.82
C MET A 1 11.67 21.65 4.40
N TYR A 2 10.75 20.87 4.99
CA TYR A 2 9.53 21.41 5.62
C TYR A 2 9.79 21.61 7.12
N PRO A 3 9.45 22.78 7.72
CA PRO A 3 9.79 23.05 9.12
C PRO A 3 8.77 22.37 10.06
N SER A 4 9.25 21.48 10.94
CA SER A 4 8.44 20.82 11.96
C SER A 4 8.32 21.70 13.22
N GLY A 5 7.15 22.30 13.43
CA GLY A 5 6.75 22.91 14.70
C GLY A 5 5.91 21.94 15.53
N LYS A 6 6.43 21.48 16.67
CA LYS A 6 5.79 20.55 17.60
C LYS A 6 4.43 21.08 18.10
N ARG A 7 3.33 20.34 17.86
CA ARG A 7 2.07 20.47 18.61
C ARG A 7 1.44 19.10 18.84
N GLY A 8 0.89 18.91 20.04
CA GLY A 8 0.48 17.64 20.63
C GLY A 8 -0.37 16.78 19.70
N CYS A 9 0.00 15.51 19.59
CA CYS A 9 -0.63 14.52 18.73
C CYS A 9 -1.47 13.57 19.58
N ILE A 10 -2.73 13.36 19.21
CA ILE A 10 -3.53 12.27 19.76
C ILE A 10 -3.25 11.04 18.91
N VAL A 11 -2.75 9.98 19.56
CA VAL A 11 -2.55 8.66 18.96
C VAL A 11 -3.88 7.94 18.99
N LEU A 12 -4.38 7.48 17.84
CA LEU A 12 -5.57 6.62 17.78
C LEU A 12 -5.17 5.16 18.09
N PRO A 13 -5.97 4.41 18.86
CA PRO A 13 -5.64 3.04 19.23
C PRO A 13 -5.80 2.09 18.03
N GLY A 14 -4.68 1.67 17.45
CA GLY A 14 -4.65 0.80 16.30
C GLY A 14 -4.83 -0.68 16.62
N GLN A 15 -5.85 -1.30 16.04
CA GLN A 15 -6.03 -2.76 16.00
C GLN A 15 -6.90 -3.16 14.79
N PHE A 16 -6.36 -3.17 13.57
CA PHE A 16 -7.11 -3.77 12.45
C PHE A 16 -6.28 -4.52 11.41
N ILE A 17 -5.07 -4.06 11.08
CA ILE A 17 -4.25 -4.64 10.00
C ILE A 17 -3.94 -6.14 10.24
N ASP A 18 -3.61 -6.53 11.48
CA ASP A 18 -3.30 -7.93 11.84
C ASP A 18 -4.51 -8.86 11.82
N ARG A 19 -5.73 -8.35 12.09
CA ARG A 19 -6.94 -9.19 12.13
C ARG A 19 -7.42 -9.59 10.73
N LEU A 20 -7.17 -8.77 9.71
CA LEU A 20 -7.58 -9.05 8.33
C LEU A 20 -6.71 -10.12 7.65
N PHE A 21 -5.40 -10.13 7.94
CA PHE A 21 -4.50 -11.18 7.44
C PHE A 21 -4.79 -12.55 8.06
N LYS A 22 -5.03 -12.59 9.38
CA LYS A 22 -5.24 -13.84 10.13
C LYS A 22 -6.53 -14.59 9.77
N ARG A 23 -7.55 -13.92 9.22
CA ARG A 23 -8.85 -14.54 8.88
C ARG A 23 -8.82 -15.38 7.58
N ARG A 24 -7.81 -15.22 6.70
CA ARG A 24 -7.76 -15.94 5.40
C ARG A 24 -6.91 -17.21 5.43
N GLU A 25 -5.94 -17.35 6.34
CA GLU A 25 -5.12 -18.58 6.45
C GLU A 25 -5.93 -19.81 6.87
N THR A 26 -7.03 -19.62 7.60
CA THR A 26 -7.91 -20.71 8.04
C THR A 26 -8.79 -21.30 6.92
N MET A 27 -8.77 -20.73 5.70
CA MET A 27 -9.64 -21.15 4.59
C MET A 27 -8.93 -22.02 3.53
N HIS A 28 -7.64 -22.36 3.72
CA HIS A 28 -6.92 -23.33 2.86
C HIS A 28 -6.69 -24.66 3.60
N GLY A 29 -7.78 -25.28 4.06
CA GLY A 29 -7.79 -26.62 4.63
C GLY A 29 -8.03 -27.71 3.58
N ASN A 30 -7.02 -28.57 3.40
CA ASN A 30 -7.09 -29.96 2.96
C ASN A 30 -7.74 -30.32 1.61
N LYS A 31 -6.91 -30.51 0.58
CA LYS A 31 -7.16 -31.51 -0.48
C LYS A 31 -6.12 -32.63 -0.39
N ARG A 32 -6.37 -33.61 0.49
CA ARG A 32 -5.65 -34.88 0.52
C ARG A 32 -6.28 -35.79 -0.55
N TRP A 33 -5.61 -36.01 -1.67
CA TRP A 33 -5.93 -37.11 -2.57
C TRP A 33 -5.22 -38.36 -2.07
N ALA A 34 -6.01 -39.34 -1.64
CA ALA A 34 -5.54 -40.68 -1.29
C ALA A 34 -5.35 -41.50 -2.58
N MET A 35 -4.17 -42.08 -2.78
CA MET A 35 -3.98 -43.24 -3.65
C MET A 35 -3.06 -44.22 -2.92
N VAL A 36 -3.51 -45.47 -2.89
CA VAL A 36 -3.08 -46.59 -2.05
C VAL A 36 -1.81 -47.27 -2.59
N ALA A 37 -1.08 -47.89 -1.66
CA ALA A 37 0.23 -48.51 -1.74
C ALA A 37 0.39 -49.73 -2.67
N LEU A 38 1.64 -50.02 -3.05
CA LEU A 38 2.17 -51.39 -3.04
C LEU A 38 3.69 -51.39 -2.80
N SER A 39 4.06 -52.28 -1.91
CA SER A 39 5.30 -52.43 -1.13
C SER A 39 6.42 -53.19 -1.85
N THR A 40 7.67 -52.83 -1.56
CA THR A 40 8.77 -53.81 -1.39
C THR A 40 9.72 -53.37 -0.27
N ILE A 41 9.83 -54.25 0.72
CA ILE A 41 10.66 -54.21 1.92
C ILE A 41 12.11 -54.56 1.59
N MET A 42 13.10 -53.84 2.15
CA MET A 42 14.33 -54.44 2.71
C MET A 42 15.18 -53.43 3.52
N LEU A 43 15.10 -53.62 4.84
CA LEU A 43 16.12 -53.50 5.89
C LEU A 43 17.46 -52.83 5.57
N THR A 44 17.78 -51.75 6.28
CA THR A 44 19.04 -51.61 7.06
C THR A 44 18.88 -50.63 8.23
N ALA A 45 19.27 -51.14 9.41
CA ALA A 45 19.92 -50.52 10.57
C ALA A 45 19.49 -49.13 11.10
N SER A 46 19.06 -49.17 12.37
CA SER A 46 19.02 -48.12 13.38
C SER A 46 19.91 -46.89 13.15
N TRP A 47 19.26 -45.74 13.02
CA TRP A 47 19.73 -44.50 13.62
C TRP A 47 18.62 -44.02 14.54
N ALA A 48 18.83 -44.20 15.84
CA ALA A 48 18.12 -43.43 16.84
C ALA A 48 18.57 -41.98 16.67
N ILE A 49 17.69 -41.15 16.12
CA ILE A 49 17.81 -39.69 16.23
C ILE A 49 16.72 -39.30 17.23
N ALA A 50 17.16 -38.76 18.36
CA ALA A 50 16.30 -38.19 19.38
C ALA A 50 15.54 -36.99 18.79
N ASP A 51 14.25 -36.89 19.10
CA ASP A 51 13.49 -35.64 18.97
C ASP A 51 14.02 -34.68 20.05
N ASP A 52 14.96 -33.81 19.68
CA ASP A 52 15.16 -32.55 20.38
C ASP A 52 14.23 -31.54 19.69
N ASP A 53 13.18 -31.15 20.42
CA ASP A 53 12.26 -30.06 20.08
C ASP A 53 13.02 -28.71 20.14
N ASP A 54 13.92 -28.48 19.19
CA ASP A 54 14.53 -27.20 18.95
C ASP A 54 13.53 -26.30 18.21
N HIS A 55 12.73 -25.57 18.98
CA HIS A 55 11.99 -24.40 18.51
C HIS A 55 12.98 -23.33 18.00
N LYS A 56 13.47 -23.50 16.77
CA LYS A 56 14.15 -22.43 16.04
C LYS A 56 13.12 -21.33 15.78
N GLY A 57 13.19 -20.28 16.59
CA GLY A 57 12.51 -19.02 16.32
C GLY A 57 12.89 -18.56 14.92
N GLU A 58 11.94 -18.67 14.01
CA GLU A 58 12.02 -18.04 12.71
C GLU A 58 12.10 -16.53 12.94
N GLU A 59 13.30 -16.00 12.76
CA GLU A 59 13.58 -14.58 12.69
C GLU A 59 12.72 -14.02 11.55
N HIS A 60 11.63 -13.35 11.91
CA HIS A 60 10.70 -12.73 10.97
C HIS A 60 11.48 -11.85 9.98
N GLY A 61 11.68 -12.39 8.78
CA GLY A 61 12.42 -11.77 7.71
C GLY A 61 11.87 -10.38 7.44
N LYS A 62 12.79 -9.39 7.45
CA LYS A 62 12.54 -8.00 7.06
C LYS A 62 11.64 -7.97 5.82
N ASN A 63 10.41 -7.49 6.01
CA ASN A 63 9.39 -7.37 4.98
C ASN A 63 9.96 -6.61 3.76
N LYS A 64 10.31 -7.34 2.69
CA LYS A 64 10.64 -6.80 1.36
C LYS A 64 9.41 -6.21 0.63
N THR A 65 8.36 -5.83 1.34
CA THR A 65 7.06 -5.46 0.77
C THR A 65 6.92 -3.96 0.53
N THR A 66 7.85 -3.12 0.97
CA THR A 66 7.72 -1.64 0.92
C THR A 66 8.43 -0.97 -0.23
N GLU A 67 9.06 -1.72 -1.16
CA GLU A 67 9.90 -1.16 -2.24
C GLU A 67 9.18 -0.14 -3.13
N ASN A 68 7.85 -0.11 -3.17
CA ASN A 68 7.07 0.87 -3.95
C ASN A 68 6.17 1.77 -3.09
N ALA A 69 6.25 1.67 -1.76
CA ALA A 69 5.47 2.53 -0.85
C ALA A 69 6.22 3.81 -0.50
N ALA A 70 7.55 3.76 -0.43
CA ALA A 70 8.40 4.91 -0.13
C ALA A 70 8.69 5.73 -1.39
N PRO A 71 8.45 7.05 -1.42
CA PRO A 71 8.82 7.89 -2.55
C PRO A 71 10.27 7.71 -3.01
N ALA A 72 11.23 7.59 -2.08
CA ALA A 72 12.66 7.49 -2.41
C ALA A 72 13.04 6.26 -3.24
N THR A 73 12.18 5.24 -3.31
CA THR A 73 12.42 4.01 -4.07
C THR A 73 11.66 3.98 -5.40
N MET A 74 10.90 5.03 -5.73
CA MET A 74 10.16 5.17 -6.99
C MET A 74 11.05 5.70 -8.13
N ASP A 75 10.54 5.68 -9.37
CA ASP A 75 11.28 6.23 -10.52
C ASP A 75 11.55 7.75 -10.31
N PRO A 76 12.80 8.22 -10.47
CA PRO A 76 13.14 9.62 -10.23
C PRO A 76 12.38 10.64 -11.09
N VAL A 77 11.99 10.26 -12.31
CA VAL A 77 11.18 11.12 -13.20
C VAL A 77 9.75 11.21 -12.67
N TYR A 78 9.19 10.09 -12.21
CA TYR A 78 7.89 10.09 -11.53
C TYR A 78 7.90 11.01 -10.31
N ILE A 79 8.89 10.86 -9.41
CA ILE A 79 8.99 11.69 -8.20
C ILE A 79 9.09 13.17 -8.57
N LYS A 80 9.92 13.50 -9.55
CA LYS A 80 10.16 14.90 -9.95
C LYS A 80 8.91 15.55 -10.52
N GLU A 81 8.26 14.89 -11.48
CA GLU A 81 7.14 15.49 -12.20
C GLU A 81 5.82 15.34 -11.43
N CYS A 82 5.51 14.15 -10.91
CA CYS A 82 4.28 13.89 -10.15
C CYS A 82 4.35 14.34 -8.68
N GLY A 83 5.54 14.74 -8.20
CA GLY A 83 5.74 15.34 -6.88
C GLY A 83 5.78 16.87 -6.87
N ALA A 84 5.58 17.53 -8.02
CA ALA A 84 5.73 18.98 -8.15
C ALA A 84 4.63 19.77 -7.44
N CYS A 85 3.39 19.25 -7.43
CA CYS A 85 2.22 19.94 -6.88
C CYS A 85 1.67 19.27 -5.61
N HIS A 86 1.88 17.97 -5.46
CA HIS A 86 1.41 17.19 -4.30
C HIS A 86 2.43 16.11 -3.95
N PHE A 87 2.17 15.40 -2.85
CA PHE A 87 2.97 14.24 -2.46
C PHE A 87 3.01 13.21 -3.62
N PRO A 88 4.18 12.68 -4.03
CA PRO A 88 4.25 11.67 -5.08
C PRO A 88 3.59 10.37 -4.56
N PHE A 89 2.39 10.09 -5.06
CA PHE A 89 1.58 9.02 -4.51
C PHE A 89 2.17 7.63 -4.82
N PRO A 90 2.01 6.63 -3.93
CA PRO A 90 2.42 5.28 -4.25
C PRO A 90 1.60 4.72 -5.42
N VAL A 91 2.31 4.33 -6.48
CA VAL A 91 1.71 3.89 -7.75
C VAL A 91 0.76 2.71 -7.57
N GLY A 92 1.06 1.81 -6.62
CA GLY A 92 0.26 0.64 -6.32
C GLY A 92 -1.11 0.92 -5.69
N MET A 93 -1.41 2.17 -5.33
CA MET A 93 -2.70 2.54 -4.74
C MET A 93 -3.82 2.75 -5.77
N LEU A 94 -3.51 2.69 -7.07
CA LEU A 94 -4.47 2.75 -8.16
C LEU A 94 -4.25 1.61 -9.16
N PRO A 95 -5.32 1.13 -9.82
CA PRO A 95 -5.18 0.19 -10.91
C PRO A 95 -4.64 0.85 -12.16
N ASP A 96 -4.13 0.06 -13.11
CA ASP A 96 -3.49 0.58 -14.31
C ASP A 96 -4.41 1.44 -15.19
N ARG A 97 -5.69 1.07 -15.28
CA ARG A 97 -6.71 1.80 -16.02
C ARG A 97 -6.90 3.21 -15.48
N SER A 98 -6.74 3.41 -14.17
CA SER A 98 -6.78 4.74 -13.56
C SER A 98 -5.57 5.57 -13.96
N TRP A 99 -4.37 4.99 -13.96
CA TRP A 99 -3.16 5.67 -14.43
C TRP A 99 -3.25 6.05 -15.90
N ARG A 100 -3.74 5.15 -16.76
CA ARG A 100 -3.97 5.43 -18.18
C ARG A 100 -4.96 6.57 -18.38
N ALA A 101 -6.07 6.56 -17.65
CA ALA A 101 -7.08 7.61 -17.74
C ALA A 101 -6.53 8.98 -17.28
N MET A 102 -5.79 9.03 -16.17
CA MET A 102 -5.19 10.29 -15.68
C MET A 102 -4.13 10.84 -16.65
N MET A 103 -3.25 9.98 -17.18
CA MET A 103 -2.17 10.42 -18.08
C MET A 103 -2.67 10.83 -19.46
N ALA A 104 -3.88 10.41 -19.85
CA ALA A 104 -4.50 10.78 -21.12
C ALA A 104 -5.06 12.22 -21.13
N ASP A 105 -5.27 12.85 -19.96
CA ASP A 105 -5.91 14.16 -19.83
C ASP A 105 -5.20 15.07 -18.82
N LEU A 106 -3.87 15.09 -18.88
CA LEU A 106 -3.04 15.98 -18.06
C LEU A 106 -3.36 17.48 -18.17
N PRO A 107 -3.82 18.03 -19.32
CA PRO A 107 -4.26 19.42 -19.39
C PRO A 107 -5.45 19.76 -18.47
N HIS A 108 -6.24 18.77 -18.04
CA HIS A 108 -7.39 18.94 -17.15
C HIS A 108 -7.21 18.17 -15.82
N HIS A 109 -5.99 18.22 -15.27
CA HIS A 109 -5.62 17.49 -14.07
C HIS A 109 -6.15 18.17 -12.79
N PHE A 110 -7.42 17.90 -12.47
CA PHE A 110 -8.09 18.34 -11.24
C PHE A 110 -8.12 19.85 -11.01
N GLY A 111 -8.21 20.63 -12.09
CA GLY A 111 -8.23 22.10 -12.06
C GLY A 111 -6.89 22.76 -12.33
N GLU A 112 -5.84 21.96 -12.56
CA GLU A 112 -4.51 22.41 -12.96
C GLU A 112 -4.12 21.80 -14.31
N ASP A 113 -3.23 22.47 -15.04
CA ASP A 113 -2.58 21.91 -16.22
C ASP A 113 -1.28 21.20 -15.78
N ALA A 114 -1.29 19.87 -15.85
CA ALA A 114 -0.15 19.02 -15.53
C ALA A 114 0.53 18.47 -16.79
N THR A 115 0.39 19.14 -17.93
CA THR A 115 0.96 18.69 -19.21
C THR A 115 2.47 18.51 -19.12
N LEU A 116 2.95 17.38 -19.65
CA LEU A 116 4.37 17.04 -19.71
C LEU A 116 4.80 16.82 -21.17
N PRO A 117 6.11 16.99 -21.49
CA PRO A 117 6.64 16.59 -22.77
C PRO A 117 6.32 15.11 -23.05
N GLU A 118 5.94 14.79 -24.29
CA GLU A 118 5.45 13.45 -24.68
C GLU A 118 6.33 12.30 -24.20
N LYS A 119 7.66 12.42 -24.37
CA LYS A 119 8.62 11.39 -23.93
C LYS A 119 8.62 11.20 -22.41
N VAL A 120 8.40 12.26 -21.64
CA VAL A 120 8.34 12.22 -20.19
C VAL A 120 7.02 11.60 -19.75
N ALA A 121 5.90 12.01 -20.35
CA ALA A 121 4.59 11.43 -20.10
C ALA A 121 4.56 9.92 -20.39
N ALA A 122 5.11 9.49 -21.52
CA ALA A 122 5.22 8.07 -21.87
C ALA A 122 6.02 7.27 -20.84
N LYS A 123 7.20 7.79 -20.43
CA LYS A 123 8.02 7.13 -19.40
C LYS A 123 7.27 6.99 -18.08
N ILE A 124 6.58 8.04 -17.64
CA ILE A 124 5.80 8.03 -16.40
C ILE A 124 4.66 7.02 -16.50
N LEU A 125 3.94 6.99 -17.63
CA LEU A 125 2.84 6.07 -17.83
C LEU A 125 3.33 4.61 -17.80
N ASP A 126 4.43 4.29 -18.48
CA ASP A 126 5.02 2.94 -18.48
C ASP A 126 5.40 2.50 -17.07
N TYR A 127 6.10 3.37 -16.33
CA TYR A 127 6.45 3.13 -14.93
C TYR A 127 5.20 2.90 -14.06
N ALA A 128 4.20 3.77 -14.20
CA ALA A 128 2.98 3.73 -13.41
C ALA A 128 2.18 2.44 -13.66
N VAL A 129 1.99 2.08 -14.92
CA VAL A 129 1.26 0.87 -15.33
C VAL A 129 1.98 -0.41 -14.90
N ALA A 130 3.32 -0.43 -14.96
CA ALA A 130 4.12 -1.59 -14.55
C ALA A 130 4.08 -1.83 -13.04
N ASN A 131 3.86 -0.78 -12.24
CA ASN A 131 3.82 -0.84 -10.78
C ASN A 131 2.41 -0.59 -10.19
N ALA A 132 1.39 -0.53 -11.04
CA ALA A 132 -0.01 -0.37 -10.64
C ALA A 132 -0.47 -1.51 -9.73
N GLY A 133 -1.52 -1.29 -8.95
CA GLY A 133 -1.85 -2.14 -7.81
C GLY A 133 -2.00 -3.64 -8.14
N GLU A 134 -2.72 -4.02 -9.20
CA GLU A 134 -2.84 -5.42 -9.61
C GLU A 134 -1.54 -6.06 -10.14
N ARG A 135 -0.56 -5.25 -10.56
CA ARG A 135 0.76 -5.70 -11.04
C ARG A 135 1.86 -5.57 -9.99
N SER A 136 1.59 -4.88 -8.89
CA SER A 136 2.57 -4.63 -7.83
C SER A 136 3.04 -5.93 -7.18
N LYS A 137 4.32 -5.97 -6.80
CA LYS A 137 4.91 -7.04 -5.99
C LYS A 137 4.44 -6.99 -4.54
N ASN A 138 4.03 -5.81 -4.05
CA ASN A 138 3.50 -5.62 -2.71
C ASN A 138 2.10 -6.25 -2.59
N ARG A 139 1.88 -7.05 -1.55
CA ARG A 139 0.59 -7.68 -1.27
C ARG A 139 -0.49 -6.67 -0.90
N LEU A 140 -0.13 -5.59 -0.19
CA LEU A 140 -1.07 -4.54 0.18
C LEU A 140 -1.62 -3.87 -1.07
N ASP A 141 -0.76 -3.42 -1.99
CA ASP A 141 -1.18 -2.79 -3.26
C ASP A 141 -2.15 -3.67 -4.06
N ARG A 142 -1.86 -4.97 -4.18
CA ARG A 142 -2.79 -5.91 -4.85
C ARG A 142 -4.13 -6.01 -4.13
N TYR A 143 -4.13 -5.97 -2.79
CA TYR A 143 -5.35 -5.96 -1.99
C TYR A 143 -6.14 -4.67 -2.19
N VAL A 144 -5.48 -3.51 -2.16
CA VAL A 144 -6.09 -2.20 -2.48
C VAL A 144 -6.74 -2.24 -3.86
N ALA A 145 -6.03 -2.67 -4.89
CA ALA A 145 -6.56 -2.77 -6.25
C ALA A 145 -7.77 -3.72 -6.35
N SER A 146 -7.75 -4.84 -5.63
CA SER A 146 -8.89 -5.79 -5.60
C SER A 146 -10.17 -5.22 -4.99
N SER A 147 -10.08 -4.10 -4.26
CA SER A 147 -11.27 -3.41 -3.75
C SER A 147 -12.00 -2.63 -4.83
N VAL A 148 -11.35 -2.35 -5.96
CA VAL A 148 -11.92 -1.61 -7.10
C VAL A 148 -12.55 -2.59 -8.08
N LYS A 149 -13.86 -2.43 -8.36
CA LYS A 149 -14.55 -3.29 -9.32
C LYS A 149 -14.01 -3.08 -10.74
N ALA A 150 -14.14 -4.11 -11.58
CA ALA A 150 -13.59 -4.11 -12.95
C ALA A 150 -14.16 -2.98 -13.83
N ASP A 151 -15.40 -2.57 -13.58
CA ASP A 151 -16.12 -1.49 -14.28
C ASP A 151 -15.85 -0.10 -13.70
N GLN A 152 -15.08 0.02 -12.62
CA GLN A 152 -14.73 1.29 -11.98
C GLN A 152 -13.34 1.76 -12.38
N VAL A 153 -13.19 3.06 -12.65
CA VAL A 153 -11.91 3.72 -12.96
C VAL A 153 -11.74 4.93 -12.03
N PRO A 154 -11.42 4.72 -10.73
CA PRO A 154 -11.25 5.83 -9.79
C PRO A 154 -10.05 6.67 -10.20
N LEU A 155 -10.21 7.98 -10.32
CA LEU A 155 -9.10 8.89 -10.65
C LEU A 155 -8.41 9.44 -9.40
N ARG A 156 -9.01 9.24 -8.22
CA ARG A 156 -8.42 9.63 -6.93
C ARG A 156 -8.21 8.40 -6.06
N ILE A 157 -7.06 8.32 -5.39
CA ILE A 157 -6.82 7.31 -4.35
C ILE A 157 -7.89 7.40 -3.26
N SER A 158 -8.34 8.62 -2.93
CA SER A 158 -9.38 8.85 -1.92
C SER A 158 -10.76 8.28 -2.27
N GLU A 159 -10.98 7.87 -3.52
CA GLU A 159 -12.23 7.25 -3.99
C GLU A 159 -12.13 5.72 -4.05
N VAL A 160 -10.93 5.16 -3.85
CA VAL A 160 -10.73 3.70 -3.81
C VAL A 160 -11.49 3.14 -2.60
N PRO A 161 -12.31 2.07 -2.75
CA PRO A 161 -13.13 1.56 -1.65
C PRO A 161 -12.32 1.18 -0.40
N PHE A 162 -11.13 0.59 -0.58
CA PHE A 162 -10.20 0.35 0.52
C PHE A 162 -9.84 1.64 1.27
N PHE A 163 -9.47 2.71 0.56
CA PHE A 163 -9.13 3.99 1.20
C PHE A 163 -10.32 4.53 2.00
N VAL A 164 -11.51 4.53 1.40
CA VAL A 164 -12.73 5.04 2.05
C VAL A 164 -13.01 4.28 3.33
N GLU A 165 -12.85 2.96 3.33
CA GLU A 165 -13.01 2.11 4.52
C GLU A 165 -12.02 2.47 5.63
N GLU A 166 -10.72 2.48 5.32
CA GLU A 166 -9.66 2.74 6.30
C GLU A 166 -9.74 4.16 6.88
N HIS A 167 -10.33 5.11 6.16
CA HIS A 167 -10.40 6.52 6.58
C HIS A 167 -11.77 6.95 7.11
N LYS A 168 -12.73 6.03 7.32
CA LYS A 168 -14.08 6.37 7.83
C LYS A 168 -14.03 7.21 9.10
N GLU A 169 -13.22 6.80 10.08
CA GLU A 169 -13.09 7.51 11.36
C GLU A 169 -12.35 8.84 11.24
N ALA A 170 -11.50 8.98 10.21
CA ALA A 170 -10.76 10.19 9.92
C ALA A 170 -11.61 11.26 9.20
N ALA A 171 -12.77 10.89 8.63
CA ALA A 171 -13.60 11.80 7.85
C ALA A 171 -14.03 13.05 8.62
N LYS A 172 -14.26 12.93 9.94
CA LYS A 172 -14.58 14.08 10.81
C LYS A 172 -13.43 15.09 10.97
N HIS A 173 -12.20 14.68 10.65
CA HIS A 173 -11.00 15.50 10.80
C HIS A 173 -10.57 16.18 9.50
N VAL A 174 -11.08 15.73 8.35
CA VAL A 174 -10.83 16.36 7.05
C VAL A 174 -11.93 17.37 6.78
N ASN A 175 -11.61 18.66 6.80
CA ASN A 175 -12.57 19.72 6.52
C ASN A 175 -11.91 20.95 5.89
N ALA A 176 -12.65 21.64 5.04
CA ALA A 176 -12.14 22.77 4.24
C ALA A 176 -11.63 23.98 5.06
N LYS A 177 -11.91 24.05 6.37
CA LYS A 177 -11.49 25.15 7.25
C LYS A 177 -10.42 24.73 8.27
N GLY A 178 -10.01 23.47 8.26
CA GLY A 178 -9.06 22.87 9.20
C GLY A 178 -7.67 22.74 8.59
N PRO A 179 -6.70 22.26 9.38
CA PRO A 179 -5.33 22.06 8.90
C PRO A 179 -5.21 20.94 7.86
N VAL A 180 -6.23 20.08 7.72
CA VAL A 180 -6.32 19.04 6.68
C VAL A 180 -7.58 19.31 5.85
N SER A 181 -7.41 20.04 4.75
CA SER A 181 -8.51 20.46 3.88
C SER A 181 -8.83 19.50 2.74
N HIS A 182 -7.94 18.53 2.46
CA HIS A 182 -8.10 17.58 1.35
C HIS A 182 -7.43 16.24 1.67
N TRP A 183 -8.02 15.16 1.16
CA TRP A 183 -7.51 13.79 1.32
C TRP A 183 -6.17 13.52 0.63
N SER A 184 -5.81 14.34 -0.36
CA SER A 184 -4.52 14.26 -1.08
C SER A 184 -3.32 14.70 -0.23
N SER A 185 -3.55 15.32 0.93
CA SER A 185 -2.50 15.80 1.83
C SER A 185 -2.01 14.71 2.80
N CYS A 186 -1.72 13.51 2.29
CA CYS A 186 -1.39 12.32 3.09
C CYS A 186 -0.33 12.58 4.19
N PRO A 187 0.79 13.29 3.91
CA PRO A 187 1.84 13.51 4.90
C PRO A 187 1.43 14.37 6.11
N LEU A 188 0.31 15.10 6.03
CA LEU A 188 -0.19 15.90 7.16
C LEU A 188 -0.62 15.01 8.33
N CYS A 189 -1.21 13.85 8.04
CA CYS A 189 -1.60 12.85 9.04
C CYS A 189 -0.55 11.73 9.15
N HIS A 190 -0.05 11.24 8.01
CA HIS A 190 0.95 10.17 7.95
C HIS A 190 2.35 10.75 7.91
N THR A 191 2.86 11.15 9.08
CA THR A 191 4.15 11.87 9.19
C THR A 191 5.39 11.10 8.72
N LYS A 192 5.25 9.78 8.44
CA LYS A 192 6.30 8.90 7.89
C LYS A 192 6.01 8.43 6.45
N ALA A 193 5.10 9.10 5.74
CA ALA A 193 4.77 8.79 4.35
C ALA A 193 5.99 8.85 3.40
N ASP A 194 6.95 9.74 3.65
CA ASP A 194 8.20 9.85 2.88
C ASP A 194 9.10 8.60 2.98
N SER A 195 8.96 7.83 4.07
CA SER A 195 9.60 6.52 4.24
C SER A 195 8.69 5.34 3.83
N GLY A 196 7.52 5.64 3.26
CA GLY A 196 6.54 4.64 2.85
C GLY A 196 5.72 4.03 3.98
N SER A 197 5.76 4.60 5.18
CA SER A 197 4.95 4.13 6.31
C SER A 197 3.65 4.91 6.41
N PHE A 198 2.55 4.16 6.48
CA PHE A 198 1.18 4.66 6.66
C PHE A 198 0.52 4.02 7.89
N GLU A 199 1.31 3.46 8.80
CA GLU A 199 0.82 2.70 9.95
C GLU A 199 -0.02 3.56 10.91
N GLU A 200 -1.13 2.99 11.38
CA GLU A 200 -2.13 3.71 12.17
C GLU A 200 -1.55 4.33 13.45
N HIS A 201 -0.67 3.62 14.15
CA HIS A 201 -0.08 4.07 15.41
C HIS A 201 0.92 5.22 15.23
N GLU A 202 1.32 5.50 13.99
CA GLU A 202 2.20 6.63 13.64
C GLU A 202 1.42 7.87 13.17
N ILE A 203 0.10 7.74 13.00
CA ILE A 203 -0.78 8.80 12.54
C ILE A 203 -0.85 9.91 13.58
N LYS A 204 -0.73 11.15 13.11
CA LYS A 204 -0.84 12.36 13.91
C LYS A 204 -1.77 13.34 13.20
N ILE A 205 -3.01 13.42 13.65
CA ILE A 205 -3.99 14.34 13.06
C ILE A 205 -3.74 15.76 13.59
N PRO A 206 -3.38 16.73 12.72
CA PRO A 206 -3.19 18.11 13.14
C PRO A 206 -4.49 18.71 13.68
N GLN A 207 -4.39 19.48 14.76
CA GLN A 207 -5.53 20.20 15.33
C GLN A 207 -5.66 21.57 14.67
N ALA A 208 -6.89 22.02 14.42
CA ALA A 208 -7.13 23.42 14.11
C ALA A 208 -6.69 24.26 15.32
N ASN A 209 -5.92 25.33 15.08
CA ASN A 209 -5.63 26.28 16.14
C ASN A 209 -6.96 26.88 16.59
N LYS A 210 -7.32 26.66 17.85
CA LYS A 210 -8.43 27.36 18.50
C LYS A 210 -8.01 28.77 18.83
#